data_AF-A0A4Q8QDB0-F1
#
_entry.id   AF-A0A4Q8QDB0-F1
#
_cell.length_a   1.000
_cell.length_b   1.000
_cell.length_c   1.000
_cell.angle_alpha   90.00
_cell.angle_beta   90.00
_cell.angle_gamma   90.00
#
_symmetry.space_group_name_H-M   'P 1'
#
loop_
_entity.id
_entity.type
_entity.pdbx_description
1 polymer ?
#
loop_
_entity_poly.entity_id
_entity_poly.type
_entity_poly.pdbx_seq_one_letter_code
_entity_poly.pdbx_strand_id
1 'polypeptide(L)'
;MRNVEDGQSCPRCNAHMTKTLNPAQRKLLEYLDALDGPDRVKALKWVHDVALYDSHEPLYRKEKEALYQVKVLWQLIEDTLPG
;
A
#
# COMPACT_ATOMS: atom_id res chain seq x y z
N MET A 1 -2.11 34.55 -26.87
CA MET A 1 -1.09 33.48 -26.89
C MET A 1 -1.66 32.29 -26.14
N ARG A 2 -1.88 31.14 -26.80
CA ARG A 2 -2.36 29.91 -26.15
C ARG A 2 -1.13 29.09 -25.76
N ASN A 3 -0.88 28.94 -24.46
CA ASN A 3 0.04 27.92 -23.96
C ASN A 3 -0.79 26.65 -23.77
N VAL A 4 -0.63 25.70 -24.69
CA VAL A 4 -1.15 24.35 -24.53
C VAL A 4 -0.07 23.57 -23.78
N GLU A 5 -0.28 23.37 -22.49
CA GLU A 5 0.50 22.41 -21.71
C GLU A 5 0.07 21.01 -22.14
N ASP A 6 0.89 20.38 -22.98
CA ASP A 6 0.72 19.01 -23.44
C ASP A 6 1.01 18.05 -22.28
N GLY A 7 0.02 17.92 -21.40
CA GLY A 7 0.02 16.96 -20.30
C GLY A 7 -0.12 15.55 -20.87
N GLN A 8 0.97 14.82 -20.90
CA GLN A 8 1.03 13.47 -21.47
C GLN A 8 0.09 12.54 -20.69
N SER A 9 -1.02 12.13 -21.32
CA SER A 9 -2.02 11.26 -20.71
C SER A 9 -1.63 9.79 -20.79
N CYS A 10 -1.94 9.01 -19.74
CA CYS A 10 -1.67 7.58 -19.71
C CYS A 10 -2.44 6.85 -20.82
N PRO A 11 -1.80 6.11 -21.74
CA PRO A 11 -2.46 5.49 -22.88
C PRO A 11 -3.44 4.35 -22.51
N ARG A 12 -3.44 3.90 -21.26
CA ARG A 12 -4.30 2.79 -20.78
C ARG A 12 -5.60 3.27 -20.11
N CYS A 13 -5.61 4.45 -19.49
CA CYS A 13 -6.77 4.97 -18.76
C CYS A 13 -7.10 6.44 -19.05
N ASN A 14 -6.34 7.07 -19.95
CA ASN A 14 -6.47 8.46 -20.36
C ASN A 14 -6.38 9.49 -19.20
N ALA A 15 -5.81 9.08 -18.06
CA ALA A 15 -5.58 9.97 -16.94
C ALA A 15 -4.50 10.99 -17.29
N HIS A 16 -4.77 12.27 -17.02
CA HIS A 16 -3.81 13.35 -17.16
C HIS A 16 -2.65 13.13 -16.19
N MET A 17 -1.45 12.79 -16.69
CA MET A 17 -0.27 12.67 -15.84
C MET A 17 0.32 14.05 -15.62
N THR A 18 0.02 14.66 -14.48
CA THR A 18 0.75 15.84 -14.01
C THR A 18 2.18 15.40 -13.70
N LYS A 19 3.14 15.84 -14.54
CA LYS A 19 4.53 15.36 -14.60
C LYS A 19 5.40 15.62 -13.36
N THR A 20 4.84 16.05 -12.24
CA THR A 20 5.66 16.34 -11.05
C THR A 20 4.89 16.05 -9.78
N LEU A 21 5.22 14.93 -9.14
CA LEU A 21 4.80 14.64 -7.77
C LEU A 21 5.25 15.79 -6.87
N ASN A 22 4.35 16.26 -6.02
CA ASN A 22 4.71 17.28 -5.05
C ASN A 22 5.71 16.70 -4.02
N PRO A 23 6.48 17.53 -3.29
CA PRO A 23 7.51 17.05 -2.38
C PRO A 23 6.99 16.11 -1.28
N ALA A 24 5.73 16.26 -0.84
CA ALA A 24 5.12 15.38 0.15
C ALA A 24 4.76 14.01 -0.44
N GLN A 25 4.22 13.97 -1.66
CA GLN A 25 3.95 12.74 -2.41
C GLN A 25 5.24 11.99 -2.74
N ARG A 26 6.30 12.72 -3.11
CA ARG A 26 7.63 12.15 -3.33
C ARG A 26 8.22 11.58 -2.04
N LYS A 27 8.17 12.31 -0.93
CA LYS A 27 8.60 11.80 0.39
C LYS A 27 7.81 10.57 0.82
N LEU A 28 6.51 10.54 0.54
CA LEU A 28 5.68 9.37 0.81
C LEU A 28 6.14 8.18 -0.05
N LEU A 29 6.39 8.39 -1.34
CA LEU A 29 6.92 7.36 -2.23
C LEU A 29 8.31 6.90 -1.81
N GLU A 30 9.23 7.79 -1.47
CA GLU A 30 10.58 7.46 -0.96
C GLU A 30 10.50 6.68 0.38
N TYR A 31 9.54 7.02 1.25
CA TYR A 31 9.27 6.26 2.47
C TYR A 31 8.63 4.89 2.19
N LEU A 32 7.84 4.79 1.13
CA LEU A 32 7.23 3.53 0.67
C LEU A 32 8.26 2.64 -0.03
N ASP A 33 9.19 3.22 -0.80
CA ASP A 33 10.27 2.57 -1.55
C ASP A 33 11.38 2.06 -0.61
N ALA A 34 11.67 2.78 0.47
CA ALA A 34 12.65 2.39 1.49
C ALA A 34 12.19 1.25 2.42
N LEU A 35 10.96 0.78 2.29
CA LEU A 35 10.43 -0.32 3.08
C LEU A 35 10.00 -1.41 2.12
N ASP A 36 10.95 -2.29 1.83
CA ASP A 36 10.84 -3.53 1.05
C ASP A 36 9.43 -4.10 1.15
N GLY A 37 8.64 -3.94 0.09
CA GLY A 37 7.29 -4.51 -0.01
C GLY A 37 7.20 -5.96 0.48
N PRO A 38 8.16 -6.84 0.13
CA PRO A 38 8.25 -8.19 0.68
C PRO A 38 8.40 -8.24 2.21
N ASP A 39 9.21 -7.37 2.80
CA ASP A 39 9.40 -7.33 4.26
C ASP A 39 8.19 -6.72 4.99
N ARG A 40 7.47 -5.78 4.36
CA ARG A 40 6.19 -5.29 4.89
C ARG A 40 5.12 -6.38 4.90
N VAL A 41 5.00 -7.13 3.80
CA VAL A 41 4.09 -8.30 3.71
C VAL A 41 4.44 -9.29 4.81
N LYS A 42 5.72 -9.59 4.99
CA LYS A 42 6.21 -10.49 6.03
C LYS A 42 5.88 -9.99 7.43
N ALA A 43 6.09 -8.71 7.72
CA ALA A 43 5.76 -8.10 9.01
C ALA A 43 4.25 -8.14 9.30
N LEU A 44 3.40 -7.85 8.31
CA LEU A 44 1.94 -7.89 8.48
C LEU A 44 1.44 -9.32 8.72
N LYS A 45 2.00 -10.31 7.99
CA LYS A 45 1.72 -11.74 8.23
C LYS A 45 2.11 -12.16 9.64
N TRP A 46 3.28 -11.75 10.13
CA TRP A 46 3.72 -12.03 11.50
C TRP A 46 2.81 -11.44 12.57
N VAL A 47 2.41 -10.16 12.45
CA VAL A 47 1.49 -9.53 13.41
C VAL A 47 0.17 -10.30 13.49
N HIS A 48 -0.36 -10.72 12.35
CA HIS A 48 -1.59 -11.49 12.29
C HIS A 48 -1.45 -12.89 12.92
N ASP A 49 -0.36 -13.60 12.62
CA ASP A 49 -0.15 -14.95 13.15
C ASP A 49 0.07 -14.93 14.67
N VAL A 50 0.86 -13.99 15.19
CA VAL A 50 1.03 -13.80 16.65
C VAL A 50 -0.31 -13.49 17.32
N ALA A 51 -1.10 -12.58 16.74
CA ALA A 51 -2.40 -12.22 17.31
C ALA A 51 -3.42 -13.37 17.29
N LEU A 52 -3.35 -14.27 16.30
CA LEU A 52 -4.25 -15.43 16.21
C LEU A 52 -3.82 -16.63 17.03
N TYR A 53 -2.51 -16.93 17.05
CA TYR A 53 -2.01 -18.21 17.56
C TYR A 53 -1.24 -18.10 18.88
N ASP A 54 -0.60 -16.96 19.13
CA ASP A 54 0.20 -16.75 20.34
C ASP A 54 -0.52 -15.86 21.38
N SER A 55 -1.60 -15.19 21.00
CA SER A 55 -2.43 -14.42 21.93
C SER A 55 -3.21 -15.35 22.87
N HIS A 56 -3.03 -15.15 24.18
CA HIS A 56 -3.89 -15.76 25.20
C HIS A 56 -5.20 -15.00 25.43
N GLU A 57 -5.33 -13.80 24.87
CA GLU A 57 -6.54 -12.98 24.98
C GLU A 57 -7.57 -13.37 23.92
N PRO A 58 -8.86 -13.47 24.29
CA PRO A 58 -9.93 -13.75 23.35
C PRO A 58 -10.12 -12.59 22.37
N LEU A 59 -10.17 -12.92 21.08
CA LEU A 59 -10.45 -11.96 20.02
C LEU A 59 -11.97 -11.76 19.86
N TYR A 60 -12.43 -10.53 20.06
CA TYR A 60 -13.82 -10.15 19.83
C TYR A 60 -14.00 -9.59 18.41
N ARG A 61 -15.19 -9.05 18.14
CA ARG A 61 -15.60 -8.67 16.78
C ARG A 61 -14.67 -7.63 16.15
N LYS A 62 -14.26 -6.61 16.92
CA LYS A 62 -13.42 -5.51 16.41
C LYS A 62 -12.01 -5.98 16.10
N GLU A 63 -11.46 -6.86 16.93
CA GLU A 63 -10.13 -7.43 16.76
C GLU A 63 -10.11 -8.37 15.54
N LYS A 64 -11.15 -9.20 15.38
CA LYS A 64 -11.32 -10.04 14.18
C LYS A 64 -11.43 -9.22 12.90
N GLU A 65 -12.17 -8.12 12.94
CA GLU A 65 -12.29 -7.21 11.80
C GLU A 65 -10.95 -6.53 11.48
N ALA A 66 -10.22 -6.07 12.49
CA ALA A 66 -8.88 -5.53 12.32
C ALA A 66 -7.92 -6.55 11.70
N LEU A 67 -7.89 -7.79 12.18
CA LEU A 67 -7.07 -8.86 11.62
C LEU A 67 -7.43 -9.17 10.17
N TYR A 68 -8.72 -9.16 9.84
CA TYR A 68 -9.16 -9.31 8.45
C TYR A 68 -8.64 -8.16 7.56
N GLN A 69 -8.69 -6.91 8.04
CA GLN A 69 -8.16 -5.77 7.29
C GLN A 69 -6.64 -5.86 7.09
N VAL A 70 -5.90 -6.32 8.11
CA VAL A 70 -4.45 -6.57 7.99
C VAL A 70 -4.18 -7.63 6.90
N LYS A 71 -5.00 -8.69 6.86
CA LYS A 71 -4.92 -9.73 5.82
C LYS A 71 -5.17 -9.19 4.42
N VAL A 72 -6.22 -8.40 4.24
CA VAL A 72 -6.53 -7.77 2.95
C VAL A 72 -5.37 -6.86 2.51
N LEU A 73 -4.80 -6.10 3.44
CA LEU A 73 -3.71 -5.16 3.15
C LEU A 73 -2.48 -5.86 2.58
N TRP A 74 -1.98 -6.94 3.19
CA TRP A 74 -0.80 -7.61 2.65
C TRP A 74 -1.09 -8.28 1.30
N GLN A 75 -2.30 -8.81 1.08
CA GLN A 75 -2.66 -9.45 -0.19
C GLN A 75 -2.61 -8.43 -1.32
N LEU A 76 -3.13 -7.22 -1.08
CA LEU A 76 -3.06 -6.12 -2.03
C LEU A 76 -1.61 -5.69 -2.31
N ILE A 77 -0.74 -5.71 -1.31
CA ILE A 77 0.69 -5.40 -1.49
C ILE A 77 1.36 -6.48 -2.35
N GLU A 78 1.12 -7.77 -2.06
CA GLU A 78 1.63 -8.89 -2.87
C GLU A 78 1.16 -8.83 -4.33
N ASP A 79 -0.11 -8.50 -4.55
CA ASP A 79 -0.67 -8.40 -5.90
C ASP A 79 -0.15 -7.16 -6.67
N THR A 80 0.25 -6.10 -5.95
CA THR A 80 0.72 -4.83 -6.54
C THR A 80 2.23 -4.82 -6.78
N LEU A 81 3.00 -5.56 -5.97
CA LEU A 81 4.45 -5.65 -6.06
C LEU A 81 4.84 -7.07 -6.51
N PRO A 82 4.78 -7.38 -7.81
CA PRO A 82 5.33 -8.64 -8.31
C PRO A 82 6.83 -8.64 -8.02
N GLY A 83 7.28 -9.64 -7.25
CA GLY A 83 8.69 -9.90 -6.99
C GLY A 83 9.45 -10.33 -8.24
#